data_AF-A0A530AM49-F1
#
_entry.id   AF-A0A530AM49-F1
#
_cell.length_a   1.000
_cell.length_b   1.000
_cell.length_c   1.000
_cell.angle_alpha   90.00
_cell.angle_beta   90.00
_cell.angle_gamma   90.00
#
_symmetry.space_group_name_H-M   'P 1'
#
loop_
_entity.id
_entity.type
_entity.pdbx_description
1 polymer ?
#
loop_
_entity_poly.entity_id
_entity_poly.type
_entity_poly.pdbx_seq_one_letter_code
_entity_poly.pdbx_strand_id
1 'polypeptide(L)'
;MALAAGCWFVSRYIPSTGSAAPNLTIDWNILRSTWRQVADLRTDTRIWRAGLMTSWFWLVGAIVLSILPAMIKDSLGGNEIAVTAYLAVFAVSIAVGSAIAAWMSQGRMVLLPAPVGTALMALFGLHLAWTIGGMQPSPTAASLSSFFAGPNTIRVAIDLAGMAIAAAFLVVPTFAAVQAWSPEARRARVVA
;
A
#
# COMPACT_ATOMS: atom_id res chain seq x y z
N MET A 1 -22.36 17.91 -7.29
CA MET A 1 -21.82 19.21 -7.77
C MET A 1 -21.45 20.15 -6.64
N ALA A 2 -22.31 20.37 -5.62
CA ALA A 2 -21.97 21.22 -4.47
C ALA A 2 -20.69 20.81 -3.73
N LEU A 3 -20.49 19.50 -3.48
CA LEU A 3 -19.26 18.99 -2.86
C LEU A 3 -18.02 19.29 -3.72
N ALA A 4 -18.10 19.06 -5.04
CA ALA A 4 -17.00 19.32 -5.95
C ALA A 4 -16.65 20.82 -6.02
N ALA A 5 -17.67 21.69 -6.09
CA ALA A 5 -17.48 23.14 -6.07
C ALA A 5 -16.90 23.62 -4.72
N GLY A 6 -17.35 23.05 -3.60
CA GLY A 6 -16.80 23.31 -2.27
C GLY A 6 -15.32 22.92 -2.18
N CYS A 7 -14.95 21.71 -2.63
CA CYS A 7 -13.57 21.28 -2.69
C CYS A 7 -12.71 22.18 -3.58
N TRP A 8 -13.24 22.62 -4.73
CA TRP A 8 -12.54 23.55 -5.62
C TRP A 8 -12.32 24.90 -4.97
N PHE A 9 -13.33 25.46 -4.30
CA PHE A 9 -13.20 26.77 -3.64
C PHE A 9 -12.18 26.71 -2.50
N VAL A 10 -12.20 25.65 -1.69
CA VAL A 10 -11.24 25.44 -0.59
C VAL A 10 -9.82 25.26 -1.12
N SER A 11 -9.62 24.54 -2.24
CA SER A 11 -8.28 24.32 -2.79
C SER A 11 -7.61 25.61 -3.30
N ARG A 12 -8.39 26.65 -3.63
CA ARG A 12 -7.87 27.98 -3.99
C ARG A 12 -7.16 28.69 -2.83
N TYR A 13 -7.39 28.27 -1.58
CA TYR A 13 -6.70 28.82 -0.41
C TYR A 13 -5.34 28.16 -0.13
N ILE A 14 -4.95 27.14 -0.90
CA ILE A 14 -3.62 26.51 -0.76
C ILE A 14 -2.56 27.53 -1.22
N PRO A 15 -1.60 27.92 -0.36
CA PRO A 15 -0.55 28.87 -0.72
C PRO A 15 0.29 28.38 -1.90
N SER A 16 0.62 29.28 -2.84
CA SER A 16 1.54 28.96 -3.94
C SER A 16 2.97 28.85 -3.41
N THR A 17 3.61 27.69 -3.59
CA THR A 17 4.98 27.41 -3.11
C THR A 17 6.06 27.58 -4.19
N GLY A 18 5.70 28.03 -5.39
CA GLY A 18 6.64 28.18 -6.52
C GLY A 18 7.16 26.84 -7.08
N SER A 19 8.02 26.91 -8.10
CA SER A 19 8.71 25.73 -8.65
C SER A 19 10.02 25.48 -7.92
N ALA A 20 10.20 24.26 -7.39
CA ALA A 20 11.45 23.85 -6.75
C ALA A 20 12.63 23.71 -7.75
N ALA A 21 12.34 23.64 -9.06
CA ALA A 21 13.35 23.54 -10.12
C ALA A 21 12.92 24.33 -11.38
N PRO A 22 13.00 25.67 -11.37
CA PRO A 22 12.47 26.51 -12.45
C PRO A 22 13.22 26.36 -13.78
N ASN A 23 14.49 25.96 -13.75
CA ASN A 23 15.32 25.77 -14.94
C ASN A 23 15.32 24.33 -15.47
N LEU A 24 14.39 23.49 -15.00
CA LEU A 24 14.34 22.10 -15.43
C LEU A 24 13.81 21.98 -16.86
N THR A 25 14.65 21.48 -17.77
CA THR A 25 14.24 21.11 -19.13
C THR A 25 13.59 19.73 -19.13
N ILE A 26 12.39 19.63 -19.70
CA ILE A 26 11.69 18.34 -19.86
C ILE A 26 12.37 17.52 -20.95
N ASP A 27 12.66 16.25 -20.64
CA ASP A 27 13.13 15.28 -21.62
C ASP A 27 11.92 14.55 -22.22
N TRP A 28 11.70 14.74 -23.51
CA TRP A 28 10.58 14.15 -24.26
C TRP A 28 10.75 12.63 -24.46
N ASN A 29 11.95 12.09 -24.30
CA ASN A 29 12.17 10.66 -24.40
C ASN A 29 11.86 9.98 -23.06
N ILE A 30 10.66 9.41 -22.96
CA ILE A 30 10.16 8.78 -21.72
C ILE A 30 11.12 7.67 -21.24
N LEU A 31 11.59 6.79 -22.13
CA LEU A 31 12.47 5.67 -21.74
C LEU A 31 13.82 6.17 -21.20
N ARG A 32 14.45 7.13 -21.90
CA ARG A 32 15.70 7.75 -21.47
C ARG A 32 15.52 8.51 -20.16
N SER A 33 14.43 9.26 -20.04
CA SER A 33 14.10 10.04 -18.85
C SER A 33 13.90 9.13 -17.63
N THR A 34 13.13 8.05 -17.77
CA THR A 34 12.91 7.04 -16.72
C THR A 34 14.21 6.36 -16.34
N TRP A 35 15.00 5.90 -17.31
CA TRP A 35 16.28 5.24 -17.02
C TRP A 35 17.24 6.17 -16.26
N ARG A 36 17.35 7.44 -16.68
CA ARG A 36 18.18 8.43 -16.01
C ARG A 36 17.70 8.70 -14.58
N GLN A 37 16.39 8.77 -14.35
CA GLN A 37 15.84 8.95 -13.00
C GLN A 37 16.14 7.75 -12.11
N VAL A 38 15.91 6.53 -12.59
CA VAL A 38 16.25 5.30 -11.85
C VAL A 38 17.74 5.21 -11.56
N ALA A 39 18.60 5.59 -12.52
CA ALA A 39 20.04 5.65 -12.32
C ALA A 39 20.44 6.71 -11.27
N ASP A 40 19.79 7.87 -11.25
CA ASP A 40 20.00 8.92 -10.23
C ASP A 40 19.64 8.41 -8.84
N LEU A 41 18.54 7.66 -8.68
CA LEU A 41 18.15 7.04 -7.40
C LEU A 41 19.24 6.10 -6.86
N ARG A 42 19.95 5.37 -7.73
CA ARG A 42 21.02 4.45 -7.33
C ARG A 42 22.24 5.16 -6.75
N THR A 43 22.39 6.47 -6.99
CA THR A 43 23.53 7.24 -6.47
C THR A 43 23.47 7.45 -4.95
N ASP A 44 22.27 7.47 -4.35
CA ASP A 44 22.09 7.45 -2.90
C ASP A 44 21.57 6.06 -2.48
N THR A 45 22.44 5.28 -1.83
CA THR A 45 22.11 3.92 -1.40
C THR A 45 20.93 3.86 -0.42
N ARG A 46 20.70 4.91 0.38
CA ARG A 46 19.58 4.97 1.34
C ARG A 46 18.26 5.13 0.62
N ILE A 47 18.19 6.08 -0.32
CA ILE A 47 17.01 6.30 -1.17
C ILE A 47 16.76 5.06 -2.03
N TRP A 48 17.80 4.47 -2.63
CA TRP A 48 17.67 3.25 -3.43
C TRP A 48 17.05 2.09 -2.64
N ARG A 49 17.54 1.82 -1.42
CA ARG A 49 17.01 0.74 -0.57
C ARG A 49 15.56 1.00 -0.14
N ALA A 50 15.26 2.22 0.31
CA ALA A 50 13.89 2.58 0.71
C ALA A 50 12.92 2.60 -0.48
N GLY A 51 13.40 3.00 -1.66
CA GLY A 51 12.68 2.91 -2.93
C GLY A 51 12.34 1.47 -3.28
N LEU A 52 13.31 0.55 -3.25
CA LEU A 52 13.07 -0.88 -3.49
C LEU A 52 12.06 -1.49 -2.51
N MET A 53 12.13 -1.13 -1.22
CA MET A 53 11.14 -1.56 -0.22
C MET A 53 9.74 -1.04 -0.53
N THR A 54 9.63 0.21 -0.98
CA THR A 54 8.35 0.81 -1.40
C THR A 54 7.81 0.13 -2.66
N SER A 55 8.66 -0.18 -3.64
CA SER A 55 8.28 -0.96 -4.82
C SER A 55 7.78 -2.36 -4.45
N TRP A 56 8.41 -3.00 -3.46
CA TRP A 56 7.98 -4.30 -2.97
C TRP A 56 6.59 -4.25 -2.32
N PHE A 57 6.30 -3.23 -1.53
CA PHE A 57 4.95 -2.98 -1.00
C PHE A 57 3.91 -2.90 -2.13
N TRP A 58 4.16 -2.07 -3.15
CA TRP A 58 3.22 -1.90 -4.26
C TRP A 58 3.04 -3.17 -5.07
N LEU A 59 4.11 -3.94 -5.31
CA LEU A 59 4.05 -5.23 -5.98
C LEU A 59 3.14 -6.21 -5.23
N VAL A 60 3.37 -6.38 -3.93
CA VAL A 60 2.56 -7.30 -3.09
C VAL A 60 1.12 -6.82 -3.02
N GLY A 61 0.89 -5.52 -2.81
CA GLY A 61 -0.44 -4.94 -2.78
C GLY A 61 -1.21 -5.15 -4.08
N ALA A 62 -0.56 -4.97 -5.23
CA ALA A 62 -1.16 -5.23 -6.53
C ALA A 62 -1.56 -6.70 -6.69
N ILE A 63 -0.67 -7.64 -6.35
CA ILE A 63 -0.95 -9.07 -6.42
C ILE A 63 -2.15 -9.44 -5.55
N VAL A 64 -2.14 -9.03 -4.28
CA VAL A 64 -3.20 -9.33 -3.31
C VAL A 64 -4.54 -8.76 -3.78
N LEU A 65 -4.58 -7.49 -4.20
CA LEU A 65 -5.82 -6.86 -4.66
C LEU A 65 -6.33 -7.45 -5.99
N SER A 66 -5.44 -7.93 -6.86
CA SER A 66 -5.85 -8.61 -8.10
C SER A 66 -6.48 -9.97 -7.85
N ILE A 67 -5.98 -10.75 -6.88
CA ILE A 67 -6.51 -12.09 -6.59
C ILE A 67 -7.66 -12.08 -5.58
N LEU A 68 -7.78 -11.05 -4.76
CA LEU A 68 -8.76 -10.96 -3.67
C LEU A 68 -10.21 -11.24 -4.12
N PRO A 69 -10.74 -10.67 -5.23
CA PRO A 69 -12.11 -10.93 -5.64
C PRO A 69 -12.34 -12.39 -6.02
N ALA A 70 -11.41 -12.99 -6.77
CA ALA A 70 -11.48 -14.40 -7.17
C ALA A 70 -11.39 -15.32 -5.95
N MET A 71 -10.46 -15.05 -5.03
CA MET A 71 -10.32 -15.79 -3.78
C MET A 71 -11.63 -15.79 -2.96
N ILE A 72 -12.29 -14.63 -2.84
CA ILE A 72 -13.53 -14.51 -2.07
C ILE A 72 -14.68 -15.23 -2.76
N LYS A 73 -14.86 -15.07 -4.07
CA LYS A 73 -15.99 -15.65 -4.80
C LYS A 73 -15.80 -17.13 -5.07
N ASP A 74 -14.63 -17.53 -5.57
CA ASP A 74 -14.40 -18.85 -6.13
C ASP A 74 -13.91 -19.86 -5.07
N SER A 75 -13.28 -19.38 -4.00
CA SER A 75 -12.79 -20.26 -2.91
C SER A 75 -13.68 -20.19 -1.66
N LEU A 76 -14.05 -18.99 -1.21
CA LEU A 76 -14.78 -18.79 0.04
C LEU A 76 -16.32 -18.75 -0.11
N GLY A 77 -16.84 -18.83 -1.34
CA GLY A 77 -18.29 -18.78 -1.58
C GLY A 77 -18.91 -17.40 -1.30
N GLY A 78 -18.15 -16.33 -1.48
CA GLY A 78 -18.62 -14.95 -1.30
C GLY A 78 -19.33 -14.39 -2.53
N ASN A 79 -19.96 -13.23 -2.35
CA ASN A 79 -20.53 -12.39 -3.41
C ASN A 79 -19.85 -11.01 -3.42
N GLU A 80 -20.36 -10.07 -4.22
CA GLU A 80 -19.83 -8.71 -4.33
C GLU A 80 -19.78 -7.98 -2.98
N ILE A 81 -20.79 -8.18 -2.13
CA ILE A 81 -20.85 -7.56 -0.80
C ILE A 81 -19.72 -8.11 0.08
N ALA A 82 -19.44 -9.42 0.01
CA ALA A 82 -18.31 -10.02 0.72
C ALA A 82 -16.96 -9.47 0.22
N VAL A 83 -16.79 -9.28 -1.09
CA VAL A 83 -15.59 -8.64 -1.66
C VAL A 83 -15.41 -7.23 -1.11
N THR A 84 -16.47 -6.43 -1.11
CA THR A 84 -16.45 -5.08 -0.52
C THR A 84 -16.12 -5.11 0.97
N ALA A 85 -16.64 -6.07 1.72
CA ALA A 85 -16.32 -6.22 3.15
C ALA A 85 -14.83 -6.49 3.37
N TYR A 86 -14.19 -7.35 2.58
CA TYR A 86 -12.74 -7.60 2.70
C TYR A 86 -11.90 -6.42 2.25
N LEU A 87 -12.32 -5.68 1.22
CA LEU A 87 -11.67 -4.42 0.85
C LEU A 87 -11.76 -3.39 1.98
N ALA A 88 -12.89 -3.32 2.68
CA ALA A 88 -13.04 -2.48 3.86
C ALA A 88 -12.12 -2.93 5.00
N VAL A 89 -12.04 -4.25 5.29
CA VAL A 89 -11.09 -4.81 6.26
C VAL A 89 -9.65 -4.44 5.90
N PHE A 90 -9.27 -4.61 4.64
CA PHE A 90 -7.94 -4.25 4.15
C PHE A 90 -7.64 -2.76 4.35
N ALA A 91 -8.55 -1.87 3.93
CA ALA A 91 -8.39 -0.43 4.06
C ALA A 91 -8.28 0.03 5.54
N VAL A 92 -9.15 -0.48 6.41
CA VAL A 92 -9.11 -0.17 7.86
C VAL A 92 -7.81 -0.68 8.46
N SER A 93 -7.37 -1.88 8.07
CA SER A 93 -6.13 -2.48 8.57
C SER A 93 -4.88 -1.68 8.16
N ILE A 94 -4.82 -1.20 6.92
CA ILE A 94 -3.76 -0.28 6.47
C ILE A 94 -3.78 1.01 7.29
N ALA A 95 -4.96 1.58 7.56
CA ALA A 95 -5.10 2.81 8.33
C ALA A 95 -4.61 2.62 9.78
N VAL A 96 -5.01 1.52 10.43
CA VAL A 96 -4.55 1.16 11.79
C VAL A 96 -3.04 0.94 11.80
N GLY A 97 -2.51 0.15 10.89
CA GLY A 97 -1.07 -0.09 10.78
C GLY A 97 -0.28 1.21 10.51
N SER A 98 -0.84 2.13 9.73
CA SER A 98 -0.21 3.42 9.45
C SER A 98 -0.17 4.32 10.69
N ALA A 99 -1.24 4.34 11.49
CA ALA A 99 -1.27 5.07 12.76
C ALA A 99 -0.23 4.51 13.74
N ILE A 100 -0.11 3.18 13.85
CA ILE A 100 0.90 2.53 14.69
C ILE A 100 2.31 2.85 14.18
N ALA A 101 2.57 2.75 12.88
CA ALA A 101 3.87 3.08 12.29
C ALA A 101 4.26 4.54 12.56
N ALA A 102 3.32 5.48 12.37
CA ALA A 102 3.52 6.89 12.67
C ALA A 102 3.84 7.12 14.15
N TRP A 103 3.13 6.45 15.05
CA TRP A 103 3.39 6.49 16.49
C TRP A 103 4.78 5.94 16.84
N MET A 104 5.20 4.82 16.24
CA MET A 104 6.54 4.24 16.44
C MET A 104 7.67 5.15 15.95
N SER A 105 7.43 5.95 14.90
CA SER A 105 8.44 6.87 14.36
C SER A 105 8.67 8.09 15.25
N GLN A 106 7.69 8.55 16.05
CA GLN A 106 7.81 9.71 16.97
C GLN A 106 8.55 10.94 16.38
N GLY A 107 8.28 11.28 15.11
CA GLY A 107 8.93 12.40 14.42
C GLY A 107 10.39 12.16 14.03
N ARG A 108 10.92 10.95 14.25
CA ARG A 108 12.25 10.51 13.86
C ARG A 108 12.17 9.58 12.64
N MET A 109 13.25 9.53 11.88
CA MET A 109 13.37 8.63 10.75
C MET A 109 13.82 7.24 11.18
N VAL A 110 12.88 6.43 11.68
CA VAL A 110 13.15 5.06 12.13
C VAL A 110 12.69 4.08 11.06
N LEU A 111 13.64 3.35 10.47
CA LEU A 111 13.37 2.33 9.45
C LEU A 111 13.22 0.91 9.99
N LEU A 112 13.45 0.69 11.29
CA LEU A 112 13.35 -0.62 11.92
C LEU A 112 11.96 -1.30 11.74
N PRO A 113 10.82 -0.58 11.71
CA PRO A 113 9.53 -1.22 11.42
C PRO A 113 9.45 -1.83 10.02
N ALA A 114 10.22 -1.36 9.04
CA ALA A 114 10.14 -1.83 7.66
C ALA A 114 10.56 -3.29 7.44
N PRO A 115 11.75 -3.75 7.92
CA PRO A 115 12.11 -5.17 7.83
C PRO A 115 11.18 -6.06 8.66
N VAL A 116 10.71 -5.60 9.82
CA VAL A 116 9.73 -6.33 10.65
C VAL A 116 8.40 -6.47 9.91
N GLY A 117 7.90 -5.38 9.33
CA GLY A 117 6.71 -5.35 8.49
C GLY A 117 6.84 -6.28 7.29
N THR A 118 7.99 -6.29 6.61
CA THR A 118 8.26 -7.22 5.52
C THR A 118 8.17 -8.68 5.96
N ALA A 119 8.79 -9.04 7.10
CA ALA A 119 8.77 -10.40 7.62
C ALA A 119 7.35 -10.84 8.05
N LEU A 120 6.62 -9.96 8.75
CA LEU A 120 5.23 -10.21 9.16
C LEU A 120 4.30 -10.34 7.94
N MET A 121 4.47 -9.49 6.92
CA MET A 121 3.71 -9.54 5.68
C MET A 121 3.92 -10.88 4.96
N ALA A 122 5.17 -11.37 4.92
CA ALA A 122 5.49 -12.69 4.38
C ALA A 122 4.86 -13.82 5.20
N LEU A 123 4.91 -13.74 6.54
CA LEU A 123 4.32 -14.73 7.44
C LEU A 123 2.80 -14.83 7.26
N PHE A 124 2.08 -13.71 7.25
CA PHE A 124 0.64 -13.69 6.98
C PHE A 124 0.32 -14.16 5.56
N GLY A 125 1.16 -13.84 4.57
CA GLY A 125 1.01 -14.34 3.20
C GLY A 125 1.18 -15.84 3.07
N LEU A 126 2.16 -16.42 3.75
CA LEU A 126 2.36 -17.86 3.80
C LEU A 126 1.21 -18.56 4.52
N HIS A 127 0.74 -18.00 5.64
CA HIS A 127 -0.38 -18.55 6.39
C HIS A 127 -1.69 -18.48 5.60
N LEU A 128 -1.92 -17.38 4.87
CA LEU A 128 -3.04 -17.23 3.95
C LEU A 128 -2.98 -18.27 2.82
N ALA A 129 -1.82 -18.42 2.18
CA ALA A 129 -1.60 -19.40 1.12
C ALA A 129 -1.81 -20.83 1.62
N TRP A 130 -1.33 -21.17 2.82
CA TRP A 130 -1.56 -22.47 3.45
C TRP A 130 -3.05 -22.71 3.71
N THR A 131 -3.74 -21.71 4.26
CA THR A 131 -5.17 -21.80 4.57
C THR A 131 -5.98 -22.02 3.30
N ILE A 132 -5.66 -21.32 2.21
CA ILE A 132 -6.36 -21.45 0.92
C ILE A 132 -6.01 -22.74 0.19
N GLY A 133 -4.73 -23.14 0.19
CA GLY A 133 -4.27 -24.32 -0.54
C GLY A 133 -4.91 -25.63 -0.06
N GLY A 134 -5.37 -25.69 1.19
CA GLY A 134 -6.08 -26.85 1.75
C GLY A 134 -7.61 -26.79 1.66
N MET A 135 -8.19 -25.70 1.14
CA MET A 135 -9.64 -25.51 1.11
C MET A 135 -10.28 -26.12 -0.14
N GLN A 136 -11.49 -26.67 0.04
CA GLN A 136 -12.41 -26.94 -1.06
C GLN A 136 -13.31 -25.71 -1.28
N PRO A 137 -13.67 -25.38 -2.54
CA PRO A 137 -14.59 -24.30 -2.84
C PRO A 137 -15.88 -24.40 -2.02
N SER A 138 -16.23 -23.32 -1.33
CA SER A 138 -17.48 -23.23 -0.56
C SER A 138 -18.64 -22.80 -1.45
N PRO A 139 -19.87 -23.30 -1.21
CA PRO A 139 -21.06 -22.85 -1.93
C PRO A 139 -21.31 -21.36 -1.67
N THR A 140 -21.86 -20.66 -2.66
CA THR A 140 -22.13 -19.23 -2.56
C THR A 140 -23.12 -18.94 -1.43
N ALA A 141 -22.73 -18.08 -0.50
CA ALA A 141 -23.54 -17.64 0.62
C ALA A 141 -24.64 -16.66 0.16
N ALA A 142 -25.85 -16.82 0.68
CA ALA A 142 -26.99 -15.96 0.36
C ALA A 142 -26.89 -14.55 0.97
N SER A 143 -26.15 -14.41 2.08
CA SER A 143 -26.01 -13.15 2.83
C SER A 143 -24.60 -13.00 3.41
N LEU A 144 -24.23 -11.77 3.78
CA LEU A 144 -22.94 -11.48 4.41
C LEU A 144 -22.79 -12.19 5.77
N SER A 145 -23.86 -12.30 6.54
CA SER A 145 -23.86 -13.03 7.82
C SER A 145 -23.64 -14.53 7.61
N SER A 146 -24.32 -15.15 6.64
CA SER A 146 -24.08 -16.56 6.31
C SER A 146 -22.68 -16.80 5.76
N PHE A 147 -22.11 -15.83 5.06
CA PHE A 147 -20.73 -15.90 4.57
C PHE A 147 -19.74 -15.94 5.74
N PHE A 148 -19.84 -15.02 6.71
CA PHE A 148 -18.93 -15.00 7.86
C PHE A 148 -19.15 -16.15 8.86
N ALA A 149 -20.30 -16.83 8.80
CA ALA A 149 -20.52 -18.10 9.50
C ALA A 149 -19.84 -19.29 8.80
N GLY A 150 -19.42 -19.12 7.54
CA GLY A 150 -18.74 -20.14 6.75
C GLY A 150 -17.31 -20.41 7.23
N PRO A 151 -16.77 -21.60 6.91
CA PRO A 151 -15.44 -22.01 7.35
C PRO A 151 -14.36 -21.09 6.81
N ASN A 152 -13.32 -20.83 7.62
CA ASN A 152 -12.13 -20.06 7.28
C ASN A 152 -12.35 -18.59 6.86
N THR A 153 -13.57 -18.09 6.69
CA THR A 153 -13.82 -16.70 6.28
C THR A 153 -13.22 -15.69 7.25
N ILE A 154 -13.45 -15.87 8.56
CA ILE A 154 -12.86 -14.98 9.58
C ILE A 154 -11.33 -15.13 9.62
N ARG A 155 -10.81 -16.36 9.45
CA ARG A 155 -9.37 -16.63 9.47
C ARG A 155 -8.65 -15.94 8.30
N VAL A 156 -9.19 -16.04 7.09
CA VAL A 156 -8.68 -15.33 5.90
C VAL A 156 -8.77 -13.82 6.10
N ALA A 157 -9.85 -13.31 6.70
CA ALA A 157 -9.97 -11.88 7.00
C ALA A 157 -8.89 -11.41 8.01
N ILE A 158 -8.57 -12.23 9.02
CA ILE A 158 -7.48 -11.97 9.98
C ILE A 158 -6.12 -11.98 9.27
N ASP A 159 -5.87 -12.95 8.40
CA ASP A 159 -4.61 -13.01 7.65
C ASP A 159 -4.44 -11.81 6.72
N LEU A 160 -5.51 -11.41 6.03
CA LEU A 160 -5.53 -10.22 5.18
C LEU A 160 -5.30 -8.95 6.02
N ALA A 161 -5.95 -8.84 7.18
CA ALA A 161 -5.77 -7.71 8.09
C ALA A 161 -4.34 -7.62 8.64
N GLY A 162 -3.79 -8.76 9.09
CA GLY A 162 -2.42 -8.86 9.57
C GLY A 162 -1.40 -8.51 8.49
N MET A 163 -1.59 -9.02 7.28
CA MET A 163 -0.78 -8.66 6.12
C MET A 163 -0.85 -7.16 5.81
N ALA A 164 -2.05 -6.57 5.83
CA ALA A 164 -2.26 -5.15 5.59
C ALA A 164 -1.59 -4.26 6.66
N ILE A 165 -1.74 -4.58 7.95
CA ILE A 165 -1.05 -3.88 9.04
C ILE A 165 0.46 -3.96 8.87
N ALA A 166 0.98 -5.16 8.57
CA ALA A 166 2.41 -5.38 8.34
C ALA A 166 2.93 -4.61 7.12
N ALA A 167 2.14 -4.54 6.06
CA ALA A 167 2.44 -3.76 4.86
C ALA A 167 2.53 -2.25 5.18
N ALA A 168 1.71 -1.75 6.11
CA ALA A 168 1.81 -0.37 6.58
C ALA A 168 3.13 -0.10 7.33
N PHE A 169 3.63 -1.05 8.12
CA PHE A 169 4.93 -0.95 8.79
C PHE A 169 6.10 -0.92 7.80
N LEU A 170 5.93 -1.51 6.61
CA LEU A 170 6.85 -1.39 5.50
C LEU A 170 6.78 -0.01 4.86
N VAL A 171 5.62 0.35 4.29
CA VAL A 171 5.52 1.50 3.38
C VAL A 171 5.63 2.86 4.08
N VAL A 172 5.09 3.02 5.28
CA VAL A 172 5.05 4.32 5.97
C VAL A 172 6.45 4.87 6.26
N PRO A 173 7.32 4.14 6.98
CA PRO A 173 8.67 4.65 7.26
C PRO A 173 9.54 4.72 6.00
N THR A 174 9.40 3.82 5.03
CA THR A 174 10.23 3.85 3.81
C THR A 174 9.85 5.01 2.92
N PHE A 175 8.57 5.29 2.73
CA PHE A 175 8.10 6.40 1.91
C PHE A 175 8.39 7.75 2.57
N ALA A 176 8.25 7.84 3.90
CA ALA A 176 8.68 9.02 4.66
C ALA A 176 10.20 9.26 4.51
N ALA A 177 11.01 8.19 4.57
CA ALA A 177 12.46 8.29 4.41
C ALA A 177 12.88 8.75 3.01
N VAL A 178 12.27 8.20 1.96
CA VAL A 178 12.48 8.64 0.57
C VAL A 178 12.20 10.13 0.44
N GLN A 179 11.08 10.62 0.96
CA GLN A 179 10.72 12.04 0.88
C GLN A 179 11.69 12.94 1.64
N ALA A 180 12.07 12.57 2.86
CA ALA A 180 12.92 13.42 3.70
C ALA A 180 14.39 13.45 3.24
N TRP A 181 14.93 12.33 2.76
CA TRP A 181 16.30 12.27 2.25
C TRP A 181 16.45 12.89 0.87
N SER A 182 15.35 13.03 0.13
CA SER A 182 15.37 13.66 -1.18
C SER A 182 15.72 15.14 -1.10
N PRO A 183 16.72 15.61 -1.89
CA PRO A 183 16.98 17.03 -2.07
C PRO A 183 15.74 17.73 -2.63
N GLU A 184 15.42 18.92 -2.11
CA GLU A 184 14.19 19.66 -2.44
C GLU A 184 14.00 19.84 -3.95
N ALA A 185 15.05 20.26 -4.66
CA ALA A 185 15.04 20.47 -6.11
C ALA A 185 14.75 19.21 -6.94
N ARG A 186 14.85 18.01 -6.35
CA ARG A 186 14.65 16.73 -7.04
C ARG A 186 13.60 15.85 -6.37
N ARG A 187 13.04 16.25 -5.23
CA ARG A 187 12.13 15.44 -4.40
C ARG A 187 10.93 14.93 -5.19
N ALA A 188 10.31 15.78 -6.01
CA ALA A 188 9.19 15.37 -6.84
C ALA A 188 9.56 14.22 -7.81
N ARG A 189 10.76 14.24 -8.38
CA ARG A 189 11.24 13.20 -9.31
C ARG A 189 11.73 11.93 -8.59
N VAL A 190 12.12 12.05 -7.33
CA VAL A 190 12.50 10.88 -6.52
C VAL A 190 11.27 10.13 -6.03
N VAL A 191 10.19 10.85 -5.75
CA VAL A 191 8.91 10.29 -5.29
C VAL A 191 8.07 9.75 -6.46
N ALA A 192 8.18 10.35 -7.64
CA ALA A 192 7.54 9.89 -8.87
C ALA A 192 8.10 8.55 -9.36
#